data_AF-A0A7V0TZH3-F1
#
_entry.id   AF-A0A7V0TZH3-F1
#
_cell.length_a   1.000
_cell.length_b   1.000
_cell.length_c   1.000
_cell.angle_alpha   90.00
_cell.angle_beta   90.00
_cell.angle_gamma   90.00
#
_symmetry.space_group_name_H-M   'P 1'
#
loop_
_entity.id
_entity.type
_entity.pdbx_description
1 polymer ?
#
loop_
_entity_poly.entity_id
_entity_poly.type
_entity_poly.pdbx_seq_one_letter_code
_entity_poly.pdbx_strand_id
1 'polypeptide(L)' 'MQINDFTLKAQEVLQTAQQIASKKNQQVLDPLHLLMALLEQAGGIVPSIVKKIGLD' A
#
# COMPACT_ATOMS: atom_id res chain seq x y z
N MET A 1 -14.35 8.26 0.18
CA MET A 1 -13.46 8.07 -0.98
C MET A 1 -14.15 7.12 -1.95
N GLN A 2 -14.19 7.42 -3.25
CA GLN A 2 -14.70 6.47 -4.24
C GLN A 2 -13.52 5.66 -4.78
N ILE A 3 -13.49 4.36 -4.51
CA ILE A 3 -12.37 3.47 -4.88
C ILE A 3 -12.21 3.38 -6.42
N ASN A 4 -13.31 3.57 -7.15
CA ASN A 4 -13.34 3.47 -8.61
C ASN A 4 -12.61 4.62 -9.31
N ASP A 5 -12.28 5.70 -8.61
CA ASP A 5 -11.51 6.83 -9.16
C ASP A 5 -10.01 6.53 -9.25
N PHE A 6 -9.55 5.43 -8.65
CA PHE A 6 -8.15 5.04 -8.65
C PHE A 6 -7.84 4.06 -9.79
N THR A 7 -6.57 4.04 -10.22
CA THR A 7 -6.08 3.01 -11.14
C THR A 7 -6.27 1.61 -10.54
N LEU A 8 -6.39 0.59 -11.39
CA LEU A 8 -6.51 -0.81 -10.94
C LEU A 8 -5.40 -1.21 -9.96
N LYS A 9 -4.15 -0.80 -10.25
CA LYS A 9 -3.00 -1.05 -9.36
C LYS A 9 -3.14 -0.41 -7.99
N ALA A 10 -3.74 0.79 -7.90
CA ALA A 10 -3.97 1.45 -6.63
C ALA A 10 -5.14 0.79 -5.86
N GLN A 11 -6.15 0.28 -6.56
CA GLN A 11 -7.22 -0.51 -5.94
C GLN A 11 -6.69 -1.82 -5.35
N GLU A 12 -5.82 -2.52 -6.07
CA GLU A 12 -5.12 -3.73 -5.58
C GLU A 12 -4.31 -3.43 -4.30
N VAL A 13 -3.57 -2.32 -4.29
CA VAL A 13 -2.81 -1.87 -3.11
C VAL A 13 -3.72 -1.62 -1.91
N LEU A 14 -4.88 -0.96 -2.10
CA LEU A 14 -5.84 -0.74 -1.02
C LEU A 14 -6.37 -2.06 -0.45
N GLN A 15 -6.60 -3.06 -1.32
CA GLN A 15 -6.99 -4.39 -0.90
C GLN A 15 -5.89 -5.09 -0.09
N THR A 16 -4.64 -5.03 -0.54
CA THR A 16 -3.48 -5.56 0.20
C THR A 16 -3.30 -4.86 1.54
N ALA A 17 -3.46 -3.53 1.59
CA ALA A 17 -3.37 -2.76 2.83
C ALA A 17 -4.42 -3.20 3.86
N GLN A 18 -5.66 -3.47 3.41
CA GLN A 18 -6.70 -4.00 4.28
C GLN A 18 -6.37 -5.42 4.79
N GLN A 19 -5.77 -6.26 3.94
CA GLN A 19 -5.30 -7.59 4.36
C GLN A 19 -4.19 -7.49 5.40
N ILE A 20 -3.26 -6.54 5.26
CA ILE A 20 -2.19 -6.30 6.24
C ILE A 20 -2.80 -5.89 7.60
N ALA A 21 -3.74 -4.93 7.61
CA ALA A 21 -4.42 -4.52 8.84
C ALA A 21 -5.12 -5.71 9.53
N SER A 22 -5.87 -6.50 8.76
CA SER A 22 -6.54 -7.72 9.26
C SER A 22 -5.55 -8.74 9.82
N LYS A 23 -4.44 -9.01 9.13
CA LYS A 23 -3.39 -9.94 9.59
C LYS A 23 -2.73 -9.49 10.90
N LYS A 24 -2.69 -8.19 11.15
CA LYS A 24 -2.16 -7.61 12.39
C LYS A 24 -3.20 -7.42 13.49
N ASN A 25 -4.43 -7.90 13.30
CA ASN A 25 -5.57 -7.69 14.21
C ASN A 25 -5.89 -6.20 14.45
N GLN A 26 -5.61 -5.36 13.45
CA GLN A 26 -5.92 -3.92 13.47
C GLN A 26 -7.19 -3.71 12.64
N GLN A 27 -8.30 -3.35 13.29
CA GLN A 27 -9.60 -3.18 12.63
C GLN A 27 -9.64 -1.98 11.67
N VAL A 28 -8.81 -0.97 11.95
CA VAL A 28 -8.77 0.27 11.18
C VAL A 28 -7.60 0.21 10.20
N LEU A 29 -7.89 0.57 8.96
CA LEU A 29 -6.87 0.80 7.95
C LEU A 29 -6.11 2.10 8.25
N ASP A 30 -4.95 1.99 8.87
CA ASP A 30 -4.01 3.09 9.02
C ASP A 30 -3.08 3.32 7.80
N PRO A 31 -2.54 4.54 7.63
CA PRO A 31 -1.59 4.87 6.56
C PRO A 31 -0.36 3.96 6.49
N LEU A 32 0.10 3.40 7.62
CA LEU A 32 1.25 2.49 7.66
C LEU A 32 0.95 1.16 6.94
N HIS A 33 -0.28 0.67 6.95
CA HIS A 33 -0.66 -0.52 6.19
C HIS A 33 -0.64 -0.24 4.69
N LEU A 34 -1.07 0.96 4.28
CA LEU A 34 -1.02 1.40 2.90
C LEU A 34 0.42 1.54 2.41
N LEU A 35 1.29 2.15 3.22
CA LEU A 35 2.72 2.25 2.93
C LEU A 35 3.36 0.87 2.78
N MET A 36 3.08 -0.06 3.69
CA MET A 36 3.60 -1.42 3.63
C MET A 36 3.12 -2.14 2.35
N ALA A 37 1.84 -2.02 1.99
CA ALA A 37 1.33 -2.56 0.73
C ALA A 37 2.00 -1.96 -0.52
N LEU A 38 2.27 -0.64 -0.51
CA LEU A 38 2.96 0.04 -1.61
C LEU A 38 4.44 -0.39 -1.73
N LEU A 39 5.12 -0.62 -0.60
CA LEU A 39 6.50 -1.09 -0.57
C LEU A 39 6.63 -2.56 -1.03
N GLU A 40 5.63 -3.39 -0.73
CA GLU A 40 5.59 -4.81 -1.12
C GLU A 40 5.03 -5.04 -2.53
N GLN A 41 4.47 -4.00 -3.18
CA GLN A 41 3.87 -4.12 -4.51
C GLN A 41 4.92 -4.46 -5.58
N ALA A 42 4.86 -5.69 -6.11
CA ALA A 42 5.70 -6.11 -7.22
C ALA A 42 5.48 -5.24 -8.46
N GLY A 43 6.58 -4.71 -9.03
CA GLY A 43 6.51 -3.80 -10.17
C GLY A 43 5.87 -2.43 -9.86
N GLY A 44 5.72 -2.09 -8.58
CA GLY A 44 5.32 -0.77 -8.12
C GLY A 44 6.47 0.24 -8.19
N ILE A 45 6.13 1.54 -8.30
CA ILE A 45 7.12 2.62 -8.39
C ILE A 45 7.64 3.07 -7.00
N VAL A 46 6.87 2.80 -5.94
CA VAL A 46 7.15 3.31 -4.59
C VAL A 46 8.48 2.81 -4.03
N PRO A 47 8.86 1.52 -4.14
CA PRO A 47 10.17 1.06 -3.68
C PRO A 47 11.33 1.82 -4.33
N SER A 48 11.24 2.10 -5.64
CA SER A 48 12.25 2.87 -6.37
C SER A 48 12.34 4.33 -5.91
N ILE A 49 11.20 4.95 -5.57
CA ILE A 49 11.16 6.31 -5.03
C ILE A 49 11.80 6.36 -3.64
N VAL A 50 11.49 5.40 -2.77
CA VAL A 50 12.04 5.31 -1.41
C VAL A 50 13.55 5.13 -1.44
N LYS A 51 14.06 4.25 -2.32
CA LYS A 51 15.51 4.11 -2.57
C LYS A 51 16.16 5.40 -3.05
N LYS A 52 15.50 6.14 -3.93
CA LYS A 52 16.02 7.40 -4.48
C LYS A 52 16.15 8.51 -3.42
N ILE A 53 15.34 8.47 -2.37
CA ILE A 53 15.44 9.43 -1.25
C ILE A 53 16.40 8.98 -0.13
N GLY A 54 17.14 7.89 -0.35
CA GLY A 54 18.18 7.41 0.58
C GLY A 54 17.66 6.55 1.72
N LEU A 55 16.45 5.99 1.59
CA LEU A 55 15.88 5.02 2.54
C LEU A 55 15.88 3.64 1.86
N ASP A 56 16.29 2.58 2.57
CA ASP A 56 16.37 1.20 2.07
C ASP A 56 15.66 0.23 3.03
#